data_AF-A0A3D8K553-F1
#
_entry.id   AF-A0A3D8K553-F1
#
_cell.length_a   1.000
_cell.length_b   1.000
_cell.length_c   1.000
_cell.angle_alpha   90.00
_cell.angle_beta   90.00
_cell.angle_gamma   90.00
#
_symmetry.space_group_name_H-M   'P 1'
#
loop_
_entity.id
_entity.type
_entity.pdbx_description
1 polymer ?
#
loop_
_entity_poly.entity_id
_entity_poly.type
_entity_poly.pdbx_seq_one_letter_code
_entity_poly.pdbx_strand_id
1 'polypeptide(L)'
;MSFKNVFVGCLCACAWASAFAGADVSSPSDTHAMREMTIASNDDTRPLGRASVAPLDFGTTDYALPSLAGNMNEHIVRIPVDAAGTITLEATIYKPDGEGPFPLVVFNHGKIEGDPRAQPRSRPLSFAREFVRRGYVVVAPNREGFADSGGTYQQEGCDVEKNGVAQAADVKATIAYMSGKSYVDASHMVVAGTSHGGLTTMAYGMNAAQGVRGLINFSGGLRQDACAGWQDNLTHAFEQYGESVHVPSLWIYGDNDSVWSPNLTKRMYAGYVEHGARAKMVDFGDYKNDAHRLVVDRDGVRIWWPTVEAFLERIGMPTRVQYEVQAPAIPQPSGFAAIDSINAVPYLDEAGRAAYRTFLEQYPTRAFAVSSTGAWSWAEGGDNPMSTALANCSKENGNSPCRLYAVDNHVVWNDKSSSTSQTASSTTHEDADESSLASRD
;
A
#
# COMPACT_ATOMS: atom_id res chain seq x y z
N MET A 1 32.59 -12.72 -29.60
CA MET A 1 31.22 -12.22 -29.30
C MET A 1 30.97 -12.55 -27.85
N SER A 2 31.11 -11.56 -26.96
CA SER A 2 31.03 -11.74 -25.51
C SER A 2 29.68 -11.20 -25.05
N PHE A 3 28.77 -12.09 -24.69
CA PHE A 3 27.48 -11.73 -24.10
C PHE A 3 27.69 -11.49 -22.59
N LYS A 4 27.55 -10.23 -22.18
CA LYS A 4 27.44 -9.83 -20.78
C LYS A 4 26.04 -10.22 -20.29
N ASN A 5 25.93 -11.27 -19.50
CA ASN A 5 24.74 -11.52 -18.68
C ASN A 5 24.76 -10.53 -17.51
N VAL A 6 23.88 -9.53 -17.57
CA VAL A 6 23.64 -8.61 -16.46
C VAL A 6 22.67 -9.30 -15.51
N PHE A 7 23.18 -9.74 -14.36
CA PHE A 7 22.34 -10.17 -13.24
C PHE A 7 21.67 -8.93 -12.62
N VAL A 8 20.36 -8.80 -12.78
CA VAL A 8 19.54 -7.96 -11.90
C VAL A 8 18.72 -8.88 -11.01
N GLY A 9 19.42 -9.52 -10.06
CA GLY A 9 18.76 -9.98 -8.84
C GLY A 9 18.41 -8.75 -8.03
N CYS A 10 17.12 -8.50 -7.82
CA CYS A 10 16.70 -7.45 -6.90
C CYS A 10 17.22 -7.81 -5.50
N LEU A 11 18.17 -7.02 -5.02
CA LEU A 11 18.76 -7.12 -3.68
C LEU A 11 17.69 -6.82 -2.64
N CYS A 12 17.14 -7.85 -2.01
CA CYS A 12 16.74 -7.78 -0.61
C CYS A 12 17.70 -8.66 0.18
N ALA A 13 18.45 -8.03 1.07
CA ALA A 13 19.58 -8.60 1.79
C ALA A 13 19.18 -9.84 2.61
N CYS A 14 19.85 -10.97 2.35
CA CYS A 14 19.97 -12.06 3.29
C CYS A 14 21.17 -11.77 4.20
N ALA A 15 20.94 -11.71 5.51
CA ALA A 15 22.01 -11.80 6.51
C ALA A 15 21.68 -12.92 7.49
N TRP A 16 22.65 -13.82 7.63
CA TRP A 16 22.66 -15.01 8.47
C TRP A 16 22.76 -14.65 9.96
N ALA A 17 22.12 -15.43 10.83
CA ALA A 17 22.60 -15.61 12.20
C ALA A 17 22.19 -16.97 12.78
N SER A 18 23.21 -17.65 13.32
CA SER A 18 23.20 -18.97 13.93
C SER A 18 22.67 -18.96 15.37
N ALA A 19 22.25 -20.15 15.79
CA ALA A 19 21.67 -20.50 17.08
C ALA A 19 22.47 -20.09 18.33
N PHE A 20 21.73 -19.77 19.41
CA PHE A 20 22.09 -20.11 20.78
C PHE A 20 20.84 -20.57 21.55
N ALA A 21 21.01 -21.69 22.26
CA ALA A 21 20.03 -22.32 23.13
C ALA A 21 20.31 -21.98 24.60
N GLY A 22 19.24 -21.97 25.40
CA GLY A 22 19.26 -22.32 26.83
C GLY A 22 19.11 -21.15 27.81
N ALA A 23 17.96 -21.07 28.48
CA ALA A 23 17.84 -21.53 29.87
C ALA A 23 16.40 -21.32 30.41
N ASP A 24 15.94 -22.34 31.14
CA ASP A 24 14.70 -22.42 31.91
C ASP A 24 14.51 -21.29 32.92
N VAL A 25 13.25 -20.83 33.11
CA VAL A 25 12.75 -20.46 34.44
C VAL A 25 11.27 -20.83 34.58
N SER A 26 11.03 -21.59 35.65
CA SER A 26 9.83 -22.07 36.32
C SER A 26 8.63 -21.12 36.45
N SER A 27 7.43 -21.70 36.33
CA SER A 27 6.14 -21.17 36.80
C SER A 27 6.08 -20.96 38.31
N PRO A 28 5.14 -20.11 38.76
CA PRO A 28 4.24 -20.54 39.81
C PRO A 28 2.77 -20.32 39.46
N SER A 29 1.98 -21.31 39.86
CA SER A 29 0.54 -21.32 39.99
C SER A 29 0.06 -20.28 40.99
N ASP A 30 -0.98 -19.52 40.65
CA ASP A 30 -1.89 -18.95 41.66
C ASP A 30 -3.34 -19.00 41.16
N THR A 31 -4.09 -19.85 41.84
CA THR A 31 -5.54 -19.99 41.80
C THR A 31 -6.21 -18.83 42.52
N HIS A 32 -7.01 -18.03 41.83
CA HIS A 32 -8.02 -17.19 42.46
C HIS A 32 -9.41 -17.46 41.88
N ALA A 33 -10.29 -17.86 42.80
CA ALA A 33 -11.66 -18.29 42.58
C ALA A 33 -12.53 -17.21 41.92
N MET A 34 -13.31 -17.62 40.92
CA MET A 34 -14.42 -16.84 40.37
C MET A 34 -15.51 -16.68 41.42
N ARG A 35 -15.92 -15.43 41.66
CA ARG A 35 -17.07 -15.09 42.48
C ARG A 35 -18.28 -14.97 41.55
N GLU A 36 -19.27 -15.84 41.73
CA GLU A 36 -20.57 -15.76 41.03
C GLU A 36 -21.25 -14.42 41.32
N MET A 37 -21.71 -13.76 40.25
CA MET A 37 -22.46 -12.51 40.32
C MET A 37 -23.94 -12.84 40.11
N THR A 38 -24.70 -12.87 41.21
CA THR A 38 -26.15 -13.07 41.22
C THR A 38 -26.83 -11.82 40.65
N ILE A 39 -27.59 -11.97 39.56
CA ILE A 39 -28.43 -10.90 39.01
C ILE A 39 -29.68 -10.80 39.88
N ALA A 40 -29.86 -9.65 40.55
CA ALA A 40 -31.06 -9.36 41.32
C ALA A 40 -32.28 -9.22 40.38
N SER A 41 -33.28 -10.06 40.60
CA SER A 41 -34.60 -9.97 40.00
C SER A 41 -35.41 -8.85 40.68
N ASN A 42 -35.72 -7.79 39.94
CA ASN A 42 -36.76 -6.85 40.35
C ASN A 42 -38.12 -7.37 39.86
N ASP A 43 -38.93 -7.77 40.83
CA ASP A 43 -40.33 -8.15 40.71
C ASP A 43 -41.17 -6.86 40.71
N ASP A 44 -41.62 -6.43 39.53
CA ASP A 44 -42.65 -5.39 39.39
C ASP A 44 -43.67 -5.85 38.35
N THR A 45 -44.78 -6.36 38.85
CA THR A 45 -45.86 -6.99 38.09
C THR A 45 -46.79 -5.94 37.47
N ARG A 46 -46.68 -5.75 36.15
CA ARG A 46 -47.78 -5.26 35.30
C ARG A 46 -47.92 -6.19 34.08
N PRO A 47 -49.14 -6.57 33.66
CA PRO A 47 -49.32 -7.49 32.55
C PRO A 47 -48.91 -6.80 31.23
N LEU A 48 -47.83 -7.27 30.62
CA LEU A 48 -47.44 -6.88 29.26
C LEU A 48 -48.52 -7.40 28.30
N GLY A 49 -49.43 -6.52 27.88
CA GLY A 49 -50.30 -6.77 26.75
C GLY A 49 -49.46 -7.13 25.53
N ARG A 50 -49.77 -8.25 24.88
CA ARG A 50 -49.12 -8.69 23.64
C ARG A 50 -49.31 -7.63 22.56
N ALA A 51 -48.34 -6.74 22.41
CA ALA A 51 -48.19 -5.97 21.19
C ALA A 51 -47.77 -6.96 20.10
N SER A 52 -48.70 -7.28 19.19
CA SER A 52 -48.37 -7.94 17.93
C SER A 52 -47.62 -6.93 17.07
N VAL A 53 -46.31 -6.86 17.22
CA VAL A 53 -45.45 -6.14 16.29
C VAL A 53 -45.40 -6.99 15.02
N ALA A 54 -45.87 -6.45 13.90
CA ALA A 54 -45.64 -7.08 12.60
C ALA A 54 -44.13 -7.32 12.46
N PRO A 55 -43.67 -8.52 12.05
CA PRO A 55 -42.26 -8.72 11.75
C PRO A 55 -41.85 -7.65 10.74
N LEU A 56 -40.78 -6.92 11.03
CA LEU A 56 -40.13 -6.11 10.01
C LEU A 56 -39.74 -7.07 8.89
N ASP A 57 -40.39 -6.92 7.75
CA ASP A 57 -40.03 -7.62 6.52
C ASP A 57 -38.68 -7.06 6.07
N PHE A 58 -37.60 -7.62 6.62
CA PHE A 58 -36.28 -7.46 6.05
C PHE A 58 -36.28 -8.25 4.75
N GLY A 59 -36.80 -7.63 3.70
CA GLY A 59 -36.81 -8.20 2.36
C GLY A 59 -35.44 -8.80 2.08
N THR A 60 -35.43 -10.12 1.82
CA THR A 60 -34.25 -10.90 1.45
C THR A 60 -33.82 -10.58 0.03
N THR A 61 -33.67 -9.31 -0.30
CA THR A 61 -32.76 -8.91 -1.37
C THR A 61 -31.37 -9.05 -0.79
N ASP A 62 -30.63 -10.05 -1.26
CA ASP A 62 -29.19 -10.10 -1.10
C ASP A 62 -28.64 -8.73 -1.55
N TYR A 63 -28.28 -7.87 -0.60
CA TYR A 63 -27.63 -6.60 -0.88
C TYR A 63 -26.23 -6.93 -1.39
N ALA A 64 -26.12 -7.23 -2.68
CA ALA A 64 -24.85 -7.30 -3.38
C ALA A 64 -24.26 -5.89 -3.44
N LEU A 65 -23.00 -5.75 -3.03
CA LEU A 65 -22.28 -4.50 -3.19
C LEU A 65 -22.09 -4.20 -4.69
N PRO A 66 -22.13 -2.94 -5.12
CA PRO A 66 -21.78 -2.57 -6.48
C PRO A 66 -20.34 -3.05 -6.80
N SER A 67 -20.19 -3.73 -7.93
CA SER A 67 -18.88 -4.18 -8.42
C SER A 67 -18.12 -2.99 -9.01
N LEU A 68 -16.84 -2.85 -8.62
CA LEU A 68 -15.91 -1.87 -9.18
C LEU A 68 -14.74 -2.61 -9.85
N ALA A 69 -14.35 -2.17 -11.04
CA ALA A 69 -13.21 -2.72 -11.74
C ALA A 69 -11.92 -2.65 -10.90
N GLY A 70 -11.04 -3.63 -11.05
CA GLY A 70 -9.83 -3.76 -10.21
C GLY A 70 -8.81 -2.63 -10.35
N ASN A 71 -8.93 -1.83 -11.42
CA ASN A 71 -8.15 -0.61 -11.63
C ASN A 71 -8.72 0.60 -10.85
N MET A 72 -9.89 0.49 -10.21
CA MET A 72 -10.46 1.52 -9.33
C MET A 72 -10.59 2.91 -9.99
N ASN A 73 -10.95 2.93 -11.28
CA ASN A 73 -10.97 4.14 -12.10
C ASN A 73 -9.66 4.95 -12.03
N GLU A 74 -8.52 4.25 -12.01
CA GLU A 74 -7.20 4.87 -11.98
C GLU A 74 -7.03 5.84 -13.17
N HIS A 75 -6.64 7.07 -12.85
CA HIS A 75 -6.21 8.04 -13.85
C HIS A 75 -5.13 8.97 -13.28
N ILE A 76 -4.40 9.62 -14.19
CA ILE A 76 -3.33 10.55 -13.84
C ILE A 76 -3.86 11.98 -14.02
N VAL A 77 -3.51 12.86 -13.08
CA VAL A 77 -3.75 14.30 -13.19
C VAL A 77 -2.47 15.10 -12.95
N ARG A 78 -2.49 16.36 -13.41
CA ARG A 78 -1.47 17.36 -13.09
C ARG A 78 -2.00 18.32 -12.03
N ILE A 79 -1.35 18.35 -10.87
CA ILE A 79 -1.73 19.21 -9.75
C ILE A 79 -0.79 20.41 -9.71
N PRO A 80 -1.26 21.65 -9.92
CA PRO A 80 -0.41 22.83 -9.78
C PRO A 80 0.00 23.04 -8.31
N VAL A 81 1.28 23.31 -8.05
CA VAL A 81 1.77 23.63 -6.69
C VAL A 81 1.56 25.10 -6.32
N ASP A 82 1.41 25.96 -7.32
CA ASP A 82 1.17 27.40 -7.19
C ASP A 82 0.01 27.86 -8.11
N ALA A 83 -0.49 29.07 -7.88
CA ALA A 83 -1.59 29.63 -8.67
C ALA A 83 -1.22 29.89 -10.15
N ALA A 84 0.08 30.03 -10.45
CA ALA A 84 0.58 30.24 -11.80
C ALA A 84 0.67 28.92 -12.59
N GLY A 85 0.63 27.76 -11.91
CA GLY A 85 0.77 26.43 -12.50
C GLY A 85 2.14 26.18 -13.10
N THR A 86 3.19 26.89 -12.65
CA THR A 86 4.53 26.78 -13.25
C THR A 86 5.18 25.42 -12.98
N ILE A 87 4.90 24.86 -11.81
CA ILE A 87 5.26 23.51 -11.41
C ILE A 87 3.97 22.72 -11.19
N THR A 88 3.92 21.51 -11.74
CA THR A 88 2.80 20.59 -11.55
C THR A 88 3.28 19.22 -11.07
N LEU A 89 2.58 18.64 -10.10
CA LEU A 89 2.80 17.28 -9.64
C LEU A 89 2.07 16.31 -10.56
N GLU A 90 2.74 15.25 -10.99
CA GLU A 90 2.06 14.05 -11.47
C GLU A 90 1.38 13.37 -10.27
N ALA A 91 0.08 13.13 -10.34
CA ALA A 91 -0.65 12.45 -9.28
C ALA A 91 -1.56 11.36 -9.83
N THR A 92 -1.55 10.20 -9.17
CA THR A 92 -2.47 9.11 -9.46
C THR A 92 -3.72 9.26 -8.61
N ILE A 93 -4.90 9.21 -9.24
CA ILE A 93 -6.19 9.18 -8.54
C ILE A 93 -6.83 7.81 -8.74
N TYR A 94 -7.34 7.24 -7.66
CA TYR A 94 -8.29 6.12 -7.65
C TYR A 94 -9.61 6.62 -7.08
N LYS A 95 -10.72 6.31 -7.76
CA LYS A 95 -12.03 6.89 -7.44
C LYS A 95 -13.11 5.82 -7.53
N PRO A 96 -14.00 5.70 -6.53
CA PRO A 96 -15.17 4.84 -6.62
C PRO A 96 -16.19 5.37 -7.65
N ASP A 97 -17.08 4.49 -8.11
CA ASP A 97 -18.17 4.87 -8.99
C ASP A 97 -19.19 5.76 -8.25
N GLY A 98 -19.73 6.76 -8.95
CA GLY A 98 -20.73 7.69 -8.42
C GLY A 98 -20.25 9.15 -8.36
N GLU A 99 -21.18 10.02 -7.98
CA GLU A 99 -21.02 11.48 -8.00
C GLU A 99 -20.29 12.04 -6.77
N GLY A 100 -20.24 11.29 -5.66
CA GLY A 100 -19.72 11.76 -4.37
C GLY A 100 -20.74 12.61 -3.59
N PRO A 101 -20.28 13.51 -2.70
CA PRO A 101 -18.89 13.74 -2.34
C PRO A 101 -18.30 12.57 -1.56
N PHE A 102 -17.06 12.21 -1.88
CA PHE A 102 -16.33 11.10 -1.27
C PHE A 102 -15.28 11.62 -0.28
N PRO A 103 -15.09 10.99 0.89
CA PRO A 103 -13.95 11.28 1.74
C PRO A 103 -12.63 11.09 0.97
N LEU A 104 -11.61 11.87 1.34
CA LEU A 104 -10.30 11.86 0.66
C LEU A 104 -9.24 11.18 1.51
N VAL A 105 -8.38 10.38 0.86
CA VAL A 105 -7.07 10.03 1.40
C VAL A 105 -5.96 10.46 0.46
N VAL A 106 -4.98 11.18 0.99
CA VAL A 106 -3.71 11.46 0.31
C VAL A 106 -2.67 10.43 0.74
N PHE A 107 -2.05 9.73 -0.20
CA PHE A 107 -0.97 8.77 0.08
C PHE A 107 0.38 9.27 -0.43
N ASN A 108 1.32 9.51 0.49
CA ASN A 108 2.66 10.01 0.20
C ASN A 108 3.66 8.85 0.06
N HIS A 109 4.33 8.79 -1.10
CA HIS A 109 5.33 7.77 -1.40
C HIS A 109 6.62 7.96 -0.59
N GLY A 110 7.33 6.85 -0.35
CA GLY A 110 8.69 6.86 0.17
C GLY A 110 9.72 7.37 -0.85
N LYS A 111 11.00 7.26 -0.51
CA LYS A 111 12.11 7.59 -1.42
C LYS A 111 13.04 6.39 -1.47
N ILE A 112 13.36 5.93 -2.67
CA ILE A 112 14.43 4.93 -2.89
C ILE A 112 15.75 5.65 -3.23
N GLU A 113 16.88 4.95 -3.10
CA GLU A 113 18.18 5.48 -3.51
C GLU A 113 18.23 5.75 -5.02
N GLY A 114 19.10 6.68 -5.43
CA GLY A 114 19.24 7.11 -6.82
C GLY A 114 18.47 8.40 -7.14
N ASP A 115 18.38 8.71 -8.43
CA ASP A 115 17.73 9.93 -8.93
C ASP A 115 16.21 9.88 -8.69
N PRO A 116 15.63 10.81 -7.91
CA PRO A 116 14.18 10.93 -7.73
C PRO A 116 13.39 10.97 -9.05
N ARG A 117 13.95 11.56 -10.11
CA ARG A 117 13.34 11.62 -11.45
C ARG A 117 13.18 10.27 -12.11
N ALA A 118 14.09 9.35 -11.84
CA ALA A 118 14.06 8.00 -12.39
C ALA A 118 13.16 7.04 -11.58
N GLN A 119 12.61 7.49 -10.46
CA GLN A 119 11.71 6.68 -9.63
C GLN A 119 10.33 6.56 -10.29
N PRO A 120 9.64 5.41 -10.14
CA PRO A 120 8.33 5.22 -10.75
C PRO A 120 7.27 6.14 -10.16
N ARG A 121 6.22 6.38 -10.95
CA ARG A 121 4.97 7.00 -10.48
C ARG A 121 4.42 6.26 -9.26
N SER A 122 3.93 7.02 -8.28
CA SER A 122 3.33 6.48 -7.06
C SER A 122 2.01 5.77 -7.37
N ARG A 123 1.99 4.44 -7.13
CA ARG A 123 0.81 3.58 -7.36
C ARG A 123 0.60 2.60 -6.19
N PRO A 124 0.06 3.06 -5.04
CA PRO A 124 -0.09 2.24 -3.84
C PRO A 124 -1.35 1.35 -3.91
N LEU A 125 -1.42 0.41 -4.87
CA LEU A 125 -2.64 -0.32 -5.22
C LEU A 125 -3.29 -1.07 -4.03
N SER A 126 -2.50 -1.78 -3.22
CA SER A 126 -2.99 -2.49 -2.03
C SER A 126 -3.67 -1.56 -1.03
N PHE A 127 -3.06 -0.40 -0.77
CA PHE A 127 -3.62 0.65 0.09
C PHE A 127 -4.86 1.28 -0.55
N ALA A 128 -4.76 1.69 -1.81
CA ALA A 128 -5.84 2.36 -2.53
C ALA A 128 -7.11 1.50 -2.57
N ARG A 129 -6.98 0.19 -2.79
CA ARG A 129 -8.10 -0.74 -2.81
C ARG A 129 -8.89 -0.80 -1.52
N GLU A 130 -8.20 -0.76 -0.39
CA GLU A 130 -8.86 -0.86 0.91
C GLU A 130 -9.63 0.41 1.28
N PHE A 131 -9.20 1.57 0.77
CA PHE A 131 -9.91 2.84 0.92
C PHE A 131 -11.02 3.02 -0.14
N VAL A 132 -10.73 2.76 -1.42
CA VAL A 132 -11.73 2.92 -2.50
C VAL A 132 -12.94 2.02 -2.28
N ARG A 133 -12.74 0.78 -1.81
CA ARG A 133 -13.87 -0.11 -1.49
C ARG A 133 -14.79 0.41 -0.38
N ARG A 134 -14.35 1.42 0.39
CA ARG A 134 -15.11 2.12 1.44
C ARG A 134 -15.63 3.48 1.01
N GLY A 135 -15.54 3.77 -0.29
CA GLY A 135 -16.06 4.99 -0.89
C GLY A 135 -15.10 6.18 -0.79
N TYR A 136 -13.79 5.96 -0.65
CA TYR A 136 -12.81 7.04 -0.65
C TYR A 136 -12.26 7.35 -2.04
N VAL A 137 -12.04 8.63 -2.32
CA VAL A 137 -11.06 9.04 -3.32
C VAL A 137 -9.68 8.90 -2.71
N VAL A 138 -8.77 8.23 -3.43
CA VAL A 138 -7.36 8.14 -3.05
C VAL A 138 -6.53 8.89 -4.07
N VAL A 139 -5.74 9.87 -3.61
CA VAL A 139 -4.76 10.58 -4.44
C VAL A 139 -3.36 10.27 -3.96
N ALA A 140 -2.48 9.90 -4.89
CA ALA A 140 -1.08 9.60 -4.62
C ALA A 140 -0.21 10.53 -5.49
N PRO A 141 0.14 11.73 -4.99
CA PRO A 141 1.01 12.65 -5.72
C PRO A 141 2.46 12.14 -5.70
N ASN A 142 3.15 12.26 -6.83
CA ASN A 142 4.61 12.30 -6.86
C ASN A 142 5.04 13.71 -6.49
N ARG A 143 5.82 13.86 -5.42
CA ARG A 143 6.31 15.16 -4.94
C ARG A 143 7.25 15.81 -5.97
N GLU A 144 7.53 17.11 -5.83
CA GLU A 144 8.39 17.86 -6.73
C GLU A 144 9.73 17.14 -6.97
N GLY A 145 10.13 17.07 -8.24
CA GLY A 145 11.35 16.39 -8.68
C GLY A 145 11.28 14.85 -8.71
N PHE A 146 10.18 14.21 -8.33
CA PHE A 146 9.99 12.77 -8.49
C PHE A 146 9.24 12.44 -9.79
N ALA A 147 9.62 11.34 -10.44
CA ALA A 147 8.98 10.88 -11.68
C ALA A 147 8.77 12.04 -12.67
N ASP A 148 7.56 12.18 -13.20
CA ASP A 148 7.20 13.21 -14.17
C ASP A 148 6.68 14.53 -13.54
N SER A 149 6.72 14.67 -12.21
CA SER A 149 6.39 15.92 -11.51
C SER A 149 7.37 17.04 -11.84
N GLY A 150 6.93 18.28 -12.01
CA GLY A 150 7.81 19.44 -12.19
C GLY A 150 8.71 19.71 -10.98
N GLY A 151 9.45 20.81 -11.04
CA GLY A 151 10.29 21.26 -9.92
C GLY A 151 11.51 20.37 -9.66
N THR A 152 12.06 20.49 -8.45
CA THR A 152 13.26 19.77 -8.01
C THR A 152 13.09 19.23 -6.61
N TYR A 153 13.60 18.02 -6.38
CA TYR A 153 13.60 17.44 -5.06
C TYR A 153 14.50 18.24 -4.10
N GLN A 154 13.93 18.70 -2.99
CA GLN A 154 14.64 19.47 -1.96
C GLN A 154 15.18 18.54 -0.88
N GLN A 155 16.49 18.30 -0.87
CA GLN A 155 17.15 17.42 0.11
C GLN A 155 17.38 18.10 1.47
N GLU A 156 17.58 19.42 1.50
CA GLU A 156 17.82 20.22 2.73
C GLU A 156 19.02 19.76 3.58
N GLY A 157 20.06 19.22 2.93
CA GLY A 157 21.27 18.78 3.64
C GLY A 157 20.98 17.75 4.72
N CYS A 158 21.46 17.97 5.95
CA CYS A 158 21.25 17.12 7.13
C CYS A 158 20.08 17.59 8.02
N ASP A 159 19.31 18.58 7.55
CA ASP A 159 18.14 19.13 8.24
C ASP A 159 16.89 18.32 7.85
N VAL A 160 16.60 17.31 8.66
CA VAL A 160 15.48 16.40 8.44
C VAL A 160 14.14 17.11 8.63
N GLU A 161 14.06 18.05 9.58
CA GLU A 161 12.86 18.83 9.88
C GLU A 161 12.45 19.62 8.64
N LYS A 162 13.38 20.45 8.14
CA LYS A 162 13.17 21.30 6.97
C LYS A 162 12.89 20.49 5.72
N ASN A 163 13.54 19.33 5.55
CA ASN A 163 13.23 18.41 4.47
C ASN A 163 11.75 18.01 4.48
N GLY A 164 11.23 17.52 5.62
CA GLY A 164 9.84 17.09 5.72
C GLY A 164 8.85 18.23 5.46
N VAL A 165 9.15 19.44 5.96
CA VAL A 165 8.32 20.65 5.74
C VAL A 165 8.31 21.04 4.26
N ALA A 166 9.45 21.04 3.57
CA ALA A 166 9.53 21.34 2.14
C ALA A 166 8.69 20.35 1.32
N GLN A 167 8.77 19.06 1.65
CA GLN A 167 7.97 18.02 1.00
C GLN A 167 6.48 18.11 1.34
N ALA A 168 6.12 18.63 2.52
CA ALA A 168 4.73 18.78 2.96
C ALA A 168 3.98 19.90 2.19
N ALA A 169 4.70 20.81 1.54
CA ALA A 169 4.11 21.83 0.67
C ALA A 169 3.32 21.19 -0.50
N ASP A 170 3.85 20.12 -1.09
CA ASP A 170 3.20 19.36 -2.16
C ASP A 170 1.92 18.65 -1.70
N VAL A 171 1.92 18.16 -0.45
CA VAL A 171 0.74 17.57 0.18
C VAL A 171 -0.34 18.63 0.35
N LYS A 172 0.04 19.83 0.80
CA LYS A 172 -0.87 20.96 0.95
C LYS A 172 -1.48 21.39 -0.39
N ALA A 173 -0.67 21.47 -1.46
CA ALA A 173 -1.15 21.77 -2.80
C ALA A 173 -2.12 20.69 -3.32
N THR A 174 -1.80 19.41 -3.08
CA THR A 174 -2.66 18.27 -3.43
C THR A 174 -4.02 18.36 -2.74
N ILE A 175 -4.04 18.63 -1.42
CA ILE A 175 -5.29 18.76 -0.65
C ILE A 175 -6.10 19.96 -1.14
N ALA A 176 -5.47 21.10 -1.38
CA ALA A 176 -6.16 22.28 -1.91
C ALA A 176 -6.81 22.00 -3.27
N TYR A 177 -6.07 21.35 -4.18
CA TYR A 177 -6.57 20.97 -5.50
C TYR A 177 -7.74 19.99 -5.42
N MET A 178 -7.61 18.93 -4.61
CA MET A 178 -8.65 17.91 -4.47
C MET A 178 -9.89 18.45 -3.76
N SER A 179 -9.73 19.33 -2.77
CA SER A 179 -10.86 19.98 -2.07
C SER A 179 -11.72 20.84 -3.00
N GLY A 180 -11.19 21.28 -4.14
CA GLY A 180 -11.93 22.02 -5.17
C GLY A 180 -12.75 21.12 -6.12
N LYS A 181 -12.67 19.79 -6.00
CA LYS A 181 -13.43 18.86 -6.85
C LYS A 181 -14.81 18.62 -6.25
N SER A 182 -15.85 18.71 -7.07
CA SER A 182 -17.25 18.52 -6.64
C SER A 182 -17.53 17.14 -6.01
N TYR A 183 -16.76 16.12 -6.43
CA TYR A 183 -16.88 14.76 -5.92
C TYR A 183 -16.06 14.49 -4.65
N VAL A 184 -15.39 15.50 -4.06
CA VAL A 184 -14.59 15.35 -2.83
C VAL A 184 -15.28 16.00 -1.65
N ASP A 185 -15.36 15.27 -0.54
CA ASP A 185 -15.74 15.79 0.76
C ASP A 185 -14.53 16.41 1.46
N ALA A 186 -14.39 17.73 1.32
CA ALA A 186 -13.31 18.49 1.94
C ALA A 186 -13.41 18.59 3.49
N SER A 187 -14.41 17.96 4.13
CA SER A 187 -14.55 17.91 5.59
C SER A 187 -14.14 16.56 6.21
N HIS A 188 -13.87 15.55 5.37
CA HIS A 188 -13.49 14.20 5.78
C HIS A 188 -12.26 13.76 4.99
N MET A 189 -11.08 14.21 5.45
CA MET A 189 -9.81 13.91 4.80
C MET A 189 -8.81 13.26 5.76
N VAL A 190 -7.98 12.36 5.25
CA VAL A 190 -6.85 11.76 5.97
C VAL A 190 -5.60 11.83 5.11
N VAL A 191 -4.46 12.03 5.74
CA VAL A 191 -3.15 11.98 5.06
C VAL A 191 -2.38 10.78 5.58
N ALA A 192 -1.88 9.97 4.66
CA ALA A 192 -1.10 8.79 4.97
C ALA A 192 0.22 8.82 4.18
N GLY A 193 1.22 8.12 4.68
CA GLY A 193 2.46 7.97 3.93
C GLY A 193 3.34 6.88 4.48
N THR A 194 4.32 6.48 3.67
CA THR A 194 5.28 5.45 4.03
C THR A 194 6.72 5.92 3.90
N SER A 195 7.61 5.47 4.80
CA SER A 195 9.03 5.83 4.74
C SER A 195 9.22 7.35 4.70
N HIS A 196 9.92 7.89 3.72
CA HIS A 196 10.03 9.33 3.52
C HIS A 196 8.68 10.06 3.39
N GLY A 197 7.66 9.42 2.80
CA GLY A 197 6.30 9.94 2.75
C GLY A 197 5.59 9.91 4.11
N GLY A 198 5.97 9.00 5.01
CA GLY A 198 5.50 8.97 6.40
C GLY A 198 6.07 10.17 7.17
N LEU A 199 7.36 10.46 7.02
CA LEU A 199 7.97 11.69 7.55
C LEU A 199 7.25 12.95 7.04
N THR A 200 7.04 13.06 5.73
CA THR A 200 6.30 14.18 5.12
C THR A 200 4.86 14.28 5.63
N THR A 201 4.18 13.16 5.86
CA THR A 201 2.82 13.13 6.43
C THR A 201 2.80 13.72 7.84
N MET A 202 3.81 13.41 8.65
CA MET A 202 3.93 13.94 10.00
C MET A 202 4.30 15.42 10.01
N ALA A 203 5.20 15.86 9.13
CA ALA A 203 5.54 17.27 8.94
C ALA A 203 4.34 18.11 8.46
N TYR A 204 3.54 17.57 7.53
CA TYR A 204 2.29 18.20 7.06
C TYR A 204 1.32 18.47 8.24
N GLY A 205 1.32 17.58 9.23
CA GLY A 205 0.50 17.68 10.44
C GLY A 205 0.61 19.00 11.19
N MET A 206 1.77 19.66 11.15
CA MET A 206 2.02 20.95 11.80
C MET A 206 1.06 22.04 11.30
N ASN A 207 0.66 21.97 10.02
CA ASN A 207 -0.17 22.96 9.36
C ASN A 207 -1.30 22.30 8.55
N ALA A 208 -1.91 21.25 9.12
CA ALA A 208 -2.96 20.49 8.47
C ALA A 208 -4.15 21.39 8.08
N ALA A 209 -4.67 21.20 6.87
CA ALA A 209 -5.81 21.96 6.36
C ALA A 209 -7.09 21.62 7.15
N GLN A 210 -8.01 22.58 7.20
CA GLN A 210 -9.35 22.32 7.74
C GLN A 210 -9.98 21.13 7.00
N GLY A 211 -10.59 20.22 7.76
CA GLY A 211 -11.20 18.99 7.24
C GLY A 211 -10.27 17.77 7.22
N VAL A 212 -8.95 17.95 7.40
CA VAL A 212 -8.05 16.84 7.72
C VAL A 212 -8.32 16.38 9.16
N ARG A 213 -8.68 15.11 9.32
CA ARG A 213 -9.09 14.54 10.60
C ARG A 213 -8.02 13.71 11.28
N GLY A 214 -7.00 13.27 10.55
CA GLY A 214 -5.90 12.53 11.12
C GLY A 214 -4.80 12.19 10.13
N LEU A 215 -3.70 11.70 10.68
CA LEU A 215 -2.49 11.32 9.97
C LEU A 215 -2.18 9.84 10.19
N ILE A 216 -1.72 9.13 9.17
CA ILE A 216 -1.31 7.71 9.27
C ILE A 216 0.13 7.56 8.78
N ASN A 217 1.01 7.18 9.70
CA ASN A 217 2.44 7.02 9.47
C ASN A 217 2.81 5.53 9.42
N PHE A 218 3.16 5.03 8.22
CA PHE A 218 3.66 3.67 8.02
C PHE A 218 5.19 3.67 7.91
N SER A 219 5.90 3.20 8.94
CA SER A 219 7.36 3.16 8.95
C SER A 219 8.00 4.47 8.46
N GLY A 220 7.53 5.63 8.95
CA GLY A 220 8.00 6.92 8.47
C GLY A 220 9.37 7.34 8.99
N GLY A 221 10.15 7.99 8.13
CA GLY A 221 11.45 8.55 8.48
C GLY A 221 12.26 8.98 7.26
N LEU A 222 13.43 9.57 7.48
CA LEU A 222 14.40 9.88 6.44
C LEU A 222 15.79 9.47 6.91
N ARG A 223 16.36 8.45 6.25
CA ARG A 223 17.68 7.93 6.58
C ARG A 223 18.75 8.77 5.89
N GLN A 224 19.74 9.23 6.65
CA GLN A 224 20.82 10.09 6.15
C GLN A 224 22.17 9.65 6.69
N ASP A 225 22.65 8.45 6.34
CA ASP A 225 23.88 7.88 6.91
C ASP A 225 25.13 8.77 6.73
N ALA A 226 25.14 9.67 5.74
CA ALA A 226 26.22 10.63 5.53
C ALA A 226 26.25 11.79 6.55
N CYS A 227 25.19 11.96 7.34
CA CYS A 227 25.07 13.01 8.34
C CYS A 227 25.48 12.50 9.73
N ALA A 228 26.36 13.24 10.40
CA ALA A 228 26.71 12.94 11.78
C ALA A 228 25.45 13.03 12.67
N GLY A 229 25.22 12.01 13.51
CA GLY A 229 24.06 11.99 14.41
C GLY A 229 22.71 11.93 13.69
N TRP A 230 22.62 11.40 12.46
CA TRP A 230 21.38 11.43 11.67
C TRP A 230 20.14 10.86 12.38
N GLN A 231 20.32 9.88 13.27
CA GLN A 231 19.23 9.33 14.08
C GLN A 231 18.68 10.33 15.10
N ASP A 232 19.54 11.17 15.65
CA ASP A 232 19.16 12.24 16.57
C ASP A 232 18.51 13.38 15.80
N ASN A 233 19.03 13.75 14.62
CA ASN A 233 18.37 14.71 13.73
C ASN A 233 16.96 14.25 13.33
N LEU A 234 16.79 12.97 13.04
CA LEU A 234 15.49 12.39 12.72
C LEU A 234 14.55 12.40 13.94
N THR A 235 15.06 12.05 15.12
CA THR A 235 14.29 12.09 16.37
C THR A 235 13.83 13.52 16.67
N HIS A 236 14.73 14.50 16.55
CA HIS A 236 14.45 15.91 16.75
C HIS A 236 13.42 16.44 15.74
N ALA A 237 13.51 16.05 14.47
CA ALA A 237 12.49 16.43 13.49
C ALA A 237 11.08 15.98 13.90
N PHE A 238 10.93 14.74 14.41
CA PHE A 238 9.64 14.27 14.90
C PHE A 238 9.18 14.99 16.18
N GLU A 239 10.08 15.34 17.09
CA GLU A 239 9.78 16.20 18.24
C GLU A 239 9.19 17.54 17.79
N GLN A 240 9.86 18.24 16.85
CA GLN A 240 9.40 19.53 16.31
C GLN A 240 8.05 19.42 15.60
N TYR A 241 7.82 18.34 14.84
CA TYR A 241 6.52 18.10 14.22
C TYR A 241 5.41 17.87 15.25
N GLY A 242 5.73 17.19 16.35
CA GLY A 242 4.82 16.90 17.45
C GLY A 242 4.43 18.13 18.26
N GLU A 243 5.35 19.08 18.43
CA GLU A 243 5.08 20.34 19.14
C GLU A 243 3.98 21.18 18.47
N SER A 244 3.90 21.15 17.13
CA SER A 244 2.97 21.97 16.36
C SER A 244 1.76 21.21 15.80
N VAL A 245 1.63 19.89 15.99
CA VAL A 245 0.51 19.13 15.41
C VAL A 245 -0.78 19.28 16.22
N HIS A 246 -1.91 19.44 15.53
CA HIS A 246 -3.22 19.61 16.17
C HIS A 246 -4.19 18.46 15.86
N VAL A 247 -3.92 17.69 14.81
CA VAL A 247 -4.71 16.51 14.41
C VAL A 247 -4.13 15.22 15.02
N PRO A 248 -4.95 14.22 15.35
CA PRO A 248 -4.46 12.97 15.89
C PRO A 248 -3.71 12.15 14.83
N SER A 249 -2.81 11.28 15.27
CA SER A 249 -2.04 10.39 14.38
C SER A 249 -2.01 8.94 14.83
N LEU A 250 -1.86 8.05 13.84
CA LEU A 250 -1.60 6.62 14.02
C LEU A 250 -0.24 6.28 13.41
N TRP A 251 0.60 5.59 14.17
CA TRP A 251 1.93 5.15 13.76
C TRP A 251 1.96 3.64 13.71
N ILE A 252 2.48 3.07 12.62
CA ILE A 252 2.51 1.62 12.38
C ILE A 252 3.94 1.25 12.01
N TYR A 253 4.60 0.48 12.88
CA TYR A 253 6.00 0.03 12.76
C TYR A 253 6.10 -1.45 13.15
N GLY A 254 7.14 -2.13 12.68
CA GLY A 254 7.40 -3.53 13.02
C GLY A 254 8.85 -3.76 13.46
N ASP A 255 9.09 -4.93 14.05
CA ASP A 255 10.34 -5.26 14.74
C ASP A 255 11.50 -5.53 13.78
N ASN A 256 11.24 -6.21 12.66
CA ASN A 256 12.23 -6.52 11.62
C ASN A 256 12.29 -5.47 10.49
N ASP A 257 12.01 -4.20 10.78
CA ASP A 257 12.15 -3.11 9.79
C ASP A 257 13.64 -2.90 9.45
N SER A 258 13.97 -3.03 8.17
CA SER A 258 15.36 -2.96 7.68
C SER A 258 15.97 -1.55 7.75
N VAL A 259 15.14 -0.52 7.97
CA VAL A 259 15.54 0.90 7.92
C VAL A 259 15.54 1.51 9.31
N TRP A 260 14.53 1.22 10.13
CA TRP A 260 14.35 1.80 11.47
C TRP A 260 14.45 0.75 12.56
N SER A 261 15.43 0.87 13.45
CA SER A 261 15.50 -0.03 14.59
C SER A 261 14.35 0.23 15.58
N PRO A 262 13.88 -0.78 16.34
CA PRO A 262 12.85 -0.60 17.38
C PRO A 262 13.21 0.45 18.44
N ASN A 263 14.51 0.66 18.70
CA ASN A 263 14.95 1.72 19.61
C ASN A 263 14.75 3.11 18.99
N LEU A 264 15.11 3.29 17.72
CA LEU A 264 14.95 4.55 17.01
C LEU A 264 13.48 4.94 16.91
N THR A 265 12.60 4.00 16.55
CA THR A 265 11.15 4.26 16.44
C THR A 265 10.53 4.69 17.77
N LYS A 266 10.93 4.05 18.88
CA LYS A 266 10.52 4.46 20.23
C LYS A 266 10.98 5.87 20.59
N ARG A 267 12.22 6.26 20.22
CA ARG A 267 12.72 7.63 20.44
C ARG A 267 11.96 8.66 19.61
N MET A 268 11.75 8.40 18.32
CA MET A 268 10.96 9.27 17.43
C MET A 268 9.54 9.48 17.98
N TYR A 269 8.87 8.39 18.38
CA TYR A 269 7.53 8.48 18.94
C TYR A 269 7.49 9.23 20.27
N ALA A 270 8.44 8.96 21.17
CA ALA A 270 8.53 9.64 22.46
C ALA A 270 8.68 11.16 22.29
N GLY A 271 9.61 11.61 21.44
CA GLY A 271 9.77 13.03 21.13
C GLY A 271 8.52 13.64 20.51
N TYR A 272 7.88 12.94 19.57
CA TYR A 272 6.65 13.43 18.93
C TYR A 272 5.51 13.67 19.94
N VAL A 273 5.33 12.81 20.95
CA VAL A 273 4.22 12.95 21.92
C VAL A 273 4.58 13.77 23.16
N GLU A 274 5.86 14.15 23.34
CA GLU A 274 6.37 14.84 24.52
C GLU A 274 5.60 16.12 24.84
N HIS A 275 5.20 16.86 23.80
CA HIS A 275 4.48 18.13 23.89
C HIS A 275 2.95 17.99 23.74
N GLY A 276 2.40 16.79 23.96
CA GLY A 276 0.96 16.55 24.00
C GLY A 276 0.31 16.21 22.66
N ALA A 277 1.11 15.91 21.62
CA ALA A 277 0.59 15.40 20.37
C ALA A 277 -0.24 14.12 20.58
N ARG A 278 -1.43 14.07 20.01
CA ARG A 278 -2.36 12.93 20.15
C ARG A 278 -1.99 11.82 19.17
N ALA A 279 -1.03 10.99 19.53
CA ALA A 279 -0.62 9.84 18.71
C ALA A 279 -0.96 8.50 19.36
N LYS A 280 -1.04 7.46 18.54
CA LYS A 280 -0.96 6.06 18.97
C LYS A 280 0.05 5.33 18.10
N MET A 281 1.05 4.71 18.70
CA MET A 281 1.93 3.76 18.01
C MET A 281 1.42 2.35 18.18
N VAL A 282 1.43 1.61 17.07
CA VAL A 282 1.21 0.17 17.02
C VAL A 282 2.46 -0.48 16.47
N ASP A 283 3.02 -1.34 17.30
CA ASP A 283 4.03 -2.30 16.93
C ASP A 283 3.31 -3.59 16.54
N PHE A 284 3.47 -4.02 15.29
CA PHE A 284 2.84 -5.25 14.78
C PHE A 284 3.76 -6.47 14.83
N GLY A 285 4.98 -6.33 15.37
CA GLY A 285 5.98 -7.38 15.37
C GLY A 285 6.64 -7.57 14.01
N ASP A 286 7.02 -8.81 13.68
CA ASP A 286 7.68 -9.13 12.43
C ASP A 286 6.72 -9.22 11.26
N TYR A 287 7.13 -8.73 10.09
CA TYR A 287 6.43 -8.99 8.84
C TYR A 287 7.36 -9.54 7.77
N LYS A 288 7.06 -10.78 7.38
CA LYS A 288 7.81 -11.53 6.38
C LYS A 288 9.33 -11.38 6.64
N ASN A 289 10.11 -10.99 5.64
CA ASN A 289 11.55 -10.69 5.79
C ASN A 289 11.87 -9.21 6.06
N ASP A 290 10.89 -8.30 5.97
CA ASP A 290 11.10 -6.87 6.23
C ASP A 290 9.77 -6.16 6.53
N ALA A 291 9.64 -5.61 7.73
CA ALA A 291 8.48 -4.82 8.13
C ALA A 291 8.29 -3.53 7.32
N HIS A 292 9.35 -3.01 6.70
CA HIS A 292 9.29 -1.76 5.95
C HIS A 292 8.38 -1.83 4.71
N ARG A 293 8.06 -3.04 4.22
CA ARG A 293 7.21 -3.25 3.03
C ARG A 293 5.73 -3.45 3.32
N LEU A 294 5.30 -3.39 4.59
CA LEU A 294 3.95 -3.80 5.02
C LEU A 294 2.82 -3.14 4.20
N VAL A 295 2.85 -1.82 4.02
CA VAL A 295 1.72 -1.07 3.45
C VAL A 295 1.57 -1.24 1.93
N VAL A 296 2.66 -1.55 1.23
CA VAL A 296 2.64 -1.75 -0.22
C VAL A 296 2.29 -3.19 -0.62
N ASP A 297 2.33 -4.11 0.34
CA ASP A 297 2.04 -5.52 0.14
C ASP A 297 0.58 -5.86 0.42
N ARG A 298 -0.04 -6.63 -0.48
CA ARG A 298 -1.45 -7.03 -0.35
C ARG A 298 -1.69 -7.86 0.92
N ASP A 299 -0.73 -8.70 1.30
CA ASP A 299 -0.83 -9.52 2.51
C ASP A 299 -0.72 -8.67 3.79
N GLY A 300 -0.16 -7.46 3.70
CA GLY A 300 -0.06 -6.54 4.83
C GLY A 300 -1.41 -5.97 5.25
N VAL A 301 -2.40 -5.91 4.34
CA VAL A 301 -3.73 -5.32 4.61
C VAL A 301 -4.38 -5.96 5.83
N ARG A 302 -4.32 -7.30 5.97
CA ARG A 302 -4.91 -8.01 7.12
C ARG A 302 -4.27 -7.66 8.47
N ILE A 303 -3.05 -7.11 8.45
CA ILE A 303 -2.29 -6.73 9.65
C ILE A 303 -2.59 -5.28 10.00
N TRP A 304 -2.46 -4.36 9.04
CA TRP A 304 -2.60 -2.93 9.34
C TRP A 304 -4.05 -2.43 9.31
N TRP A 305 -4.93 -3.03 8.51
CA TRP A 305 -6.30 -2.53 8.34
C TRP A 305 -7.08 -2.46 9.66
N PRO A 306 -7.11 -3.49 10.53
CA PRO A 306 -7.89 -3.43 11.77
C PRO A 306 -7.54 -2.24 12.67
N THR A 307 -6.26 -1.89 12.73
CA THR A 307 -5.80 -0.73 13.50
C THR A 307 -6.15 0.59 12.82
N VAL A 308 -6.01 0.66 11.49
CA VAL A 308 -6.40 1.83 10.70
C VAL A 308 -7.91 2.07 10.78
N GLU A 309 -8.73 1.02 10.68
CA GLU A 309 -10.18 1.07 10.81
C GLU A 309 -10.61 1.68 12.14
N ALA A 310 -10.10 1.15 13.25
CA ALA A 310 -10.38 1.68 14.58
C ALA A 310 -9.93 3.15 14.74
N PHE A 311 -8.82 3.53 14.10
CA PHE A 311 -8.37 4.92 14.08
C PHE A 311 -9.32 5.82 13.29
N LEU A 312 -9.70 5.41 12.08
CA LEU A 312 -10.63 6.12 11.20
C LEU A 312 -11.99 6.34 11.87
N GLU A 313 -12.57 5.32 12.50
CA GLU A 313 -13.82 5.42 13.24
C GLU A 313 -13.73 6.46 14.36
N ARG A 314 -12.64 6.44 15.14
CA ARG A 314 -12.40 7.37 16.23
C ARG A 314 -12.31 8.83 15.77
N ILE A 315 -11.81 9.07 14.56
CA ILE A 315 -11.71 10.41 13.98
C ILE A 315 -12.92 10.75 13.09
N GLY A 316 -13.98 9.94 13.15
CA GLY A 316 -15.24 10.18 12.44
C GLY A 316 -15.11 10.04 10.92
N MET A 317 -14.29 9.11 10.45
CA MET A 317 -14.12 8.77 9.05
C MET A 317 -14.85 7.45 8.74
N PRO A 318 -15.46 7.29 7.55
CA PRO A 318 -16.27 6.11 7.23
C PRO A 318 -15.43 4.85 7.03
N THR A 319 -15.87 3.72 7.58
CA THR A 319 -15.14 2.44 7.48
C THR A 319 -15.95 1.31 6.85
N ARG A 320 -17.23 1.53 6.58
CA ARG A 320 -18.09 0.52 5.96
C ARG A 320 -17.68 0.26 4.52
N VAL A 321 -17.55 -1.02 4.13
CA VAL A 321 -17.36 -1.41 2.73
C VAL A 321 -18.61 -1.07 1.93
N GLN A 322 -18.42 -0.35 0.83
CA GLN A 322 -19.47 0.14 -0.08
C GLN A 322 -19.36 -0.45 -1.49
N TYR A 323 -18.19 -0.95 -1.89
CA TYR A 323 -17.95 -1.52 -3.22
C TYR A 323 -17.23 -2.86 -3.13
N GLU A 324 -17.54 -3.76 -4.04
CA GLU A 324 -16.76 -4.97 -4.29
C GLU A 324 -15.72 -4.69 -5.40
N VAL A 325 -14.47 -4.42 -5.00
CA VAL A 325 -13.38 -4.16 -5.95
C VAL A 325 -12.83 -5.48 -6.47
N GLN A 326 -12.85 -5.67 -7.80
CA GLN A 326 -12.38 -6.88 -8.44
C GLN A 326 -10.89 -7.12 -8.14
N ALA A 327 -10.56 -8.31 -7.64
CA ALA A 327 -9.19 -8.75 -7.44
C ALA A 327 -8.63 -9.41 -8.72
N PRO A 328 -7.30 -9.42 -8.94
CA PRO A 328 -6.70 -10.21 -10.02
C PRO A 328 -7.13 -11.68 -9.94
N ALA A 329 -7.62 -12.22 -11.05
CA ALA A 329 -8.00 -13.63 -11.12
C ALA A 329 -6.77 -14.53 -10.98
N ILE A 330 -6.75 -15.38 -9.96
CA ILE A 330 -5.70 -16.36 -9.75
C ILE A 330 -5.97 -17.56 -10.67
N PRO A 331 -5.03 -17.97 -11.54
CA PRO A 331 -5.21 -19.14 -12.40
C PRO A 331 -5.42 -20.40 -11.57
N GLN A 332 -6.31 -21.28 -12.05
CA GLN A 332 -6.59 -22.54 -11.38
C GLN A 332 -5.39 -23.51 -11.47
N PRO A 333 -5.18 -24.38 -10.47
CA PRO A 333 -4.16 -25.42 -10.54
C PRO A 333 -4.35 -26.29 -11.79
N SER A 334 -3.28 -26.50 -12.57
CA SER A 334 -3.36 -27.27 -13.82
C SER A 334 -3.24 -28.78 -13.61
N GLY A 335 -2.71 -29.21 -12.46
CA GLY A 335 -2.35 -30.61 -12.21
C GLY A 335 -1.14 -31.10 -13.02
N PHE A 336 -0.39 -30.19 -13.66
CA PHE A 336 0.77 -30.53 -14.49
C PHE A 336 1.91 -31.22 -13.70
N ALA A 337 2.24 -30.70 -12.52
CA ALA A 337 3.25 -31.26 -11.63
C ALA A 337 2.99 -30.81 -10.17
N ALA A 338 3.62 -31.48 -9.20
CA ALA A 338 3.69 -30.96 -7.84
C ALA A 338 4.57 -29.69 -7.81
N ILE A 339 4.25 -28.75 -6.92
CA ILE A 339 4.94 -27.45 -6.86
C ILE A 339 6.44 -27.60 -6.56
N ASP A 340 6.82 -28.61 -5.80
CA ASP A 340 8.20 -28.92 -5.41
C ASP A 340 8.98 -29.75 -6.47
N SER A 341 8.34 -30.12 -7.59
CA SER A 341 8.96 -30.84 -8.68
C SER A 341 9.82 -29.90 -9.55
N ILE A 342 10.99 -29.50 -9.05
CA ILE A 342 11.91 -28.55 -9.69
C ILE A 342 12.32 -29.00 -11.11
N ASN A 343 12.45 -30.31 -11.34
CA ASN A 343 12.82 -30.85 -12.65
C ASN A 343 11.66 -30.85 -13.66
N ALA A 344 10.43 -30.59 -13.22
CA ALA A 344 9.26 -30.48 -14.09
C ALA A 344 9.10 -29.07 -14.67
N VAL A 345 9.80 -28.06 -14.12
CA VAL A 345 9.70 -26.69 -14.63
C VAL A 345 10.32 -26.61 -16.04
N PRO A 346 9.56 -26.22 -17.07
CA PRO A 346 10.02 -26.30 -18.44
C PRO A 346 11.07 -25.22 -18.75
N TYR A 347 11.95 -25.52 -19.71
CA TYR A 347 12.98 -24.63 -20.27
C TYR A 347 14.09 -24.17 -19.33
N LEU A 348 14.01 -24.45 -18.03
CA LEU A 348 15.02 -24.00 -17.07
C LEU A 348 16.35 -24.75 -17.23
N ASP A 349 17.44 -24.00 -17.17
CA ASP A 349 18.78 -24.48 -16.92
C ASP A 349 19.03 -24.64 -15.40
N GLU A 350 20.28 -24.89 -14.99
CA GLU A 350 20.59 -25.05 -13.56
C GLU A 350 20.42 -23.74 -12.76
N ALA A 351 20.71 -22.59 -13.37
CA ALA A 351 20.51 -21.29 -12.72
C ALA A 351 19.01 -21.03 -12.47
N GLY A 352 18.17 -21.33 -13.46
CA GLY A 352 16.71 -21.28 -13.32
C GLY A 352 16.19 -22.26 -12.26
N ARG A 353 16.70 -23.49 -12.23
CA ARG A 353 16.33 -24.46 -11.18
C ARG A 353 16.73 -23.98 -9.80
N ALA A 354 17.91 -23.37 -9.65
CA ALA A 354 18.32 -22.75 -8.39
C ALA A 354 17.38 -21.60 -7.99
N ALA A 355 17.01 -20.73 -8.92
CA ALA A 355 16.06 -19.66 -8.67
C ALA A 355 14.66 -20.18 -8.31
N TYR A 356 14.22 -21.28 -8.92
CA TYR A 356 12.96 -21.92 -8.56
C TYR A 356 13.00 -22.50 -7.14
N ARG A 357 14.13 -23.06 -6.69
CA ARG A 357 14.31 -23.47 -5.27
C ARG A 357 14.13 -22.28 -4.33
N THR A 358 14.76 -21.14 -4.64
CA THR A 358 14.56 -19.90 -3.87
C THR A 358 13.11 -19.44 -3.88
N PHE A 359 12.43 -19.50 -5.04
CA PHE A 359 11.00 -19.16 -5.15
C PHE A 359 10.11 -19.98 -4.19
N LEU A 360 10.40 -21.27 -4.02
CA LEU A 360 9.62 -22.14 -3.12
C LEU A 360 9.71 -21.71 -1.65
N GLU A 361 10.80 -21.05 -1.26
CA GLU A 361 11.06 -20.56 0.10
C GLU A 361 10.42 -19.19 0.38
N GLN A 362 9.91 -18.49 -0.63
CA GLN A 362 9.35 -17.15 -0.49
C GLN A 362 7.98 -17.16 0.21
N TYR A 363 7.51 -16.03 0.73
CA TYR A 363 6.20 -15.98 1.37
C TYR A 363 5.04 -16.17 0.35
N PRO A 364 3.83 -16.55 0.81
CA PRO A 364 2.62 -16.53 -0.02
C PRO A 364 2.37 -15.17 -0.69
N THR A 365 1.53 -15.14 -1.73
CA THR A 365 1.43 -14.04 -2.71
C THR A 365 2.71 -13.95 -3.52
N ARG A 366 2.93 -14.96 -4.38
CA ARG A 366 4.14 -15.07 -5.23
C ARG A 366 3.82 -15.69 -6.59
N ALA A 367 4.66 -15.43 -7.59
CA ALA A 367 4.51 -16.02 -8.91
C ALA A 367 5.86 -16.29 -9.57
N PHE A 368 5.91 -17.35 -10.38
CA PHE A 368 7.06 -17.75 -11.18
C PHE A 368 6.67 -17.83 -12.66
N ALA A 369 7.41 -17.14 -13.52
CA ALA A 369 7.19 -17.09 -14.96
C ALA A 369 8.39 -17.65 -15.73
N VAL A 370 8.12 -18.32 -16.85
CA VAL A 370 9.11 -18.92 -17.73
C VAL A 370 8.82 -18.62 -19.20
N SER A 371 9.85 -18.70 -20.02
CA SER A 371 9.81 -18.55 -21.48
C SER A 371 10.43 -19.77 -22.17
N SER A 372 9.98 -20.06 -23.39
CA SER A 372 10.58 -21.11 -24.24
C SER A 372 12.03 -20.84 -24.61
N THR A 373 12.52 -19.61 -24.44
CA THR A 373 13.94 -19.23 -24.61
C THR A 373 14.82 -19.66 -23.42
N GLY A 374 14.24 -20.15 -22.33
CA GLY A 374 14.93 -20.45 -21.08
C GLY A 374 14.98 -19.28 -20.10
N ALA A 375 14.49 -18.09 -20.48
CA ALA A 375 14.36 -16.96 -19.56
C ALA A 375 13.29 -17.24 -18.50
N TRP A 376 13.49 -16.69 -17.30
CA TRP A 376 12.60 -16.85 -16.16
C TRP A 376 12.64 -15.61 -15.28
N SER A 377 11.59 -15.42 -14.49
CA SER A 377 11.57 -14.44 -13.41
C SER A 377 10.55 -14.87 -12.37
N TRP A 378 10.68 -14.34 -11.16
CA TRP A 378 9.69 -14.52 -10.11
C TRP A 378 9.50 -13.22 -9.35
N ALA A 379 8.38 -13.13 -8.65
CA ALA A 379 8.06 -12.02 -7.78
C ALA A 379 7.32 -12.52 -6.54
N GLU A 380 7.50 -11.83 -5.42
CA GLU A 380 6.84 -12.09 -4.15
C GLU A 380 6.33 -10.77 -3.54
N GLY A 381 5.13 -10.80 -2.98
CA GLY A 381 4.47 -9.65 -2.38
C GLY A 381 3.97 -8.62 -3.39
N GLY A 382 3.78 -7.40 -2.91
CA GLY A 382 3.18 -6.31 -3.68
C GLY A 382 1.70 -6.55 -3.94
N ASP A 383 1.15 -5.88 -4.96
CA ASP A 383 -0.27 -6.00 -5.30
C ASP A 383 -0.57 -7.20 -6.22
N ASN A 384 0.28 -7.40 -7.23
CA ASN A 384 0.10 -8.41 -8.27
C ASN A 384 1.46 -9.02 -8.68
N PRO A 385 1.96 -10.03 -7.94
CA PRO A 385 3.23 -10.68 -8.25
C PRO A 385 3.21 -11.39 -9.61
N MET A 386 2.04 -11.83 -10.10
CA MET A 386 1.91 -12.46 -11.42
C MET A 386 2.32 -11.50 -12.54
N SER A 387 1.78 -10.28 -12.52
CA SER A 387 2.12 -9.25 -13.52
C SER A 387 3.60 -8.87 -13.44
N THR A 388 4.15 -8.76 -12.23
CA THR A 388 5.57 -8.44 -12.02
C THR A 388 6.49 -9.53 -12.56
N ALA A 389 6.22 -10.80 -12.24
CA ALA A 389 7.00 -11.93 -12.74
C ALA A 389 6.98 -12.01 -14.28
N LEU A 390 5.82 -11.81 -14.89
CA LEU A 390 5.68 -11.80 -16.35
C LEU A 390 6.44 -10.63 -17.00
N ALA A 391 6.28 -9.42 -16.47
CA ALA A 391 6.92 -8.23 -17.01
C ALA A 391 8.45 -8.31 -16.92
N ASN A 392 8.98 -8.75 -15.78
CA ASN A 392 10.42 -8.92 -15.59
C ASN A 392 10.97 -10.01 -16.50
N CYS A 393 10.30 -11.17 -16.58
CA CYS A 393 10.69 -12.24 -17.49
C CYS A 393 10.74 -11.78 -18.95
N SER A 394 9.71 -11.05 -19.40
CA SER A 394 9.65 -10.50 -20.76
C SER A 394 10.78 -9.50 -21.02
N LYS A 395 11.01 -8.57 -20.08
CA LYS A 395 12.04 -7.52 -20.19
C LYS A 395 13.45 -8.10 -20.33
N GLU A 396 13.81 -9.06 -19.48
CA GLU A 396 15.12 -9.72 -19.52
C GLU A 396 15.30 -10.60 -20.78
N ASN A 397 14.22 -10.88 -21.50
CA ASN A 397 14.17 -11.78 -22.64
C ASN A 397 13.85 -11.06 -23.97
N GLY A 398 14.27 -9.79 -24.11
CA GLY A 398 14.06 -9.02 -25.33
C GLY A 398 12.59 -8.85 -25.72
N ASN A 399 11.69 -8.77 -24.74
CA ASN A 399 10.24 -8.69 -24.89
C ASN A 399 9.58 -9.93 -25.53
N SER A 400 10.21 -11.10 -25.43
CA SER A 400 9.59 -12.35 -25.87
C SER A 400 8.57 -12.86 -24.83
N PRO A 401 7.50 -13.56 -25.26
CA PRO A 401 6.41 -13.95 -24.37
C PRO A 401 6.86 -14.87 -23.22
N CYS A 402 6.48 -14.49 -22.00
CA CYS A 402 6.59 -15.33 -20.81
C CYS A 402 5.21 -15.82 -20.36
N ARG A 403 5.19 -16.94 -19.66
CA ARG A 403 3.97 -17.57 -19.14
C ARG A 403 4.18 -17.97 -17.68
N LEU A 404 3.11 -17.88 -16.90
CA LEU A 404 3.12 -18.32 -15.51
C LEU A 404 3.29 -19.85 -15.44
N TYR A 405 4.26 -20.30 -14.67
CA TYR A 405 4.41 -21.70 -14.30
C TYR A 405 3.77 -21.98 -12.95
N ALA A 406 4.03 -21.12 -11.96
CA ALA A 406 3.51 -21.27 -10.61
C ALA A 406 2.93 -19.95 -10.09
N VAL A 407 1.82 -20.05 -9.34
CA VAL A 407 1.21 -18.95 -8.59
C VAL A 407 0.91 -19.47 -7.19
N ASP A 408 1.39 -18.75 -6.18
CA ASP A 408 1.35 -19.13 -4.77
C ASP A 408 1.91 -20.54 -4.51
N ASN A 409 1.04 -21.50 -4.24
CA ASN A 409 1.37 -22.89 -3.93
C ASN A 409 0.96 -23.88 -5.03
N HIS A 410 0.61 -23.37 -6.21
CA HIS A 410 0.04 -24.18 -7.30
C HIS A 410 0.81 -24.01 -8.61
N VAL A 411 1.02 -25.13 -9.30
CA VAL A 411 1.44 -25.13 -10.71
C VAL A 411 0.23 -24.79 -11.56
N VAL A 412 0.36 -23.79 -12.42
CA VAL A 412 -0.67 -23.28 -13.34
C VAL A 412 -0.30 -23.50 -14.81
N TRP A 413 0.80 -24.20 -15.05
CA TRP A 413 1.33 -24.48 -16.38
C TRP A 413 0.45 -25.44 -17.19
N ASN A 414 0.21 -25.11 -18.47
CA ASN A 414 -0.56 -25.95 -19.40
C ASN A 414 0.17 -26.05 -20.75
N ASP A 415 0.66 -27.23 -21.12
CA ASP A 415 1.35 -27.44 -22.40
C ASP A 415 0.45 -27.24 -23.63
N LYS A 416 -0.87 -27.34 -23.46
CA LYS A 416 -1.85 -27.31 -24.56
C LYS A 416 -2.29 -25.91 -25.01
N SER A 417 -1.87 -24.83 -24.35
CA SER A 417 -2.36 -23.48 -24.65
C SER A 417 -1.54 -22.71 -25.70
N SER A 418 -0.68 -23.38 -26.47
CA SER A 418 0.02 -22.82 -27.63
C SER A 418 -0.91 -22.36 -28.78
N SER A 419 -2.23 -22.37 -28.58
CA SER A 419 -3.24 -21.96 -29.56
C SER A 419 -4.21 -20.87 -29.10
N THR A 420 -4.01 -20.21 -27.95
CA THR A 420 -4.88 -19.06 -27.60
C THR A 420 -4.08 -17.98 -26.89
N SER A 421 -3.67 -16.98 -27.67
CA SER A 421 -3.09 -15.74 -27.18
C SER A 421 -4.03 -15.06 -26.18
N GLN A 422 -3.69 -15.09 -24.90
CA GLN A 422 -4.21 -14.10 -23.95
C GLN A 422 -3.56 -12.76 -24.30
N THR A 423 -4.23 -12.04 -25.20
CA THR A 423 -3.90 -10.65 -25.53
C THR A 423 -4.66 -9.77 -24.55
N ALA A 424 -3.94 -8.87 -23.89
CA ALA A 424 -4.55 -7.76 -23.17
C ALA A 424 -5.43 -6.98 -24.17
N SER A 425 -6.73 -6.92 -23.89
CA SER A 425 -7.71 -6.21 -24.71
C SER A 425 -7.45 -4.70 -24.66
N SER A 426 -6.92 -4.17 -25.76
CA SER A 426 -7.02 -2.76 -26.13
C SER A 426 -8.33 -2.56 -26.91
N THR A 427 -9.31 -1.90 -26.31
CA THR A 427 -10.47 -1.37 -27.02
C THR A 427 -10.06 -0.12 -27.81
N THR A 428 -9.88 -0.27 -29.12
CA THR A 428 -9.91 0.84 -30.08
C THR A 428 -11.35 0.98 -30.59
N HIS A 429 -11.95 2.13 -30.35
CA HIS A 429 -13.16 2.58 -31.03
C HIS A 429 -12.83 2.84 -32.51
N GLU A 430 -13.53 2.14 -33.41
CA GLU A 430 -13.67 2.53 -34.82
C GLU A 430 -14.79 3.57 -34.90
N ASP A 431 -14.44 4.82 -35.16
CA ASP A 431 -15.38 5.80 -35.70
C ASP A 431 -15.36 5.71 -37.22
N ALA A 432 -16.53 5.40 -37.77
CA ALA A 432 -16.85 5.57 -39.17
C ALA A 432 -17.18 7.04 -39.41
N ASP A 433 -16.56 7.67 -40.41
CA ASP A 433 -17.06 8.93 -40.95
C ASP A 433 -16.92 8.93 -42.47
N GLU A 434 -18.07 8.95 -43.15
CA GLU A 434 -18.20 9.06 -44.59
C GLU A 434 -19.08 10.27 -44.93
N SER A 435 -18.49 11.20 -45.69
CA SER A 435 -19.10 12.32 -46.45
C SER A 435 -19.51 13.57 -45.66
N SER A 436 -19.27 14.82 -46.10
CA SER A 436 -19.22 15.34 -47.47
C SER A 436 -18.61 16.75 -47.55
N LEU A 437 -17.84 16.97 -48.63
CA LEU A 437 -17.81 18.10 -49.60
C LEU A 437 -17.99 19.59 -49.21
N ALA A 438 -17.19 20.38 -49.96
CA ALA A 438 -17.29 21.80 -50.38
C ALA A 438 -16.63 22.82 -49.43
N SER A 439 -15.78 23.76 -49.86
CA SER A 439 -15.61 24.42 -51.17
C SER A 439 -14.35 25.32 -51.17
N ARG A 440 -13.80 25.62 -52.36
CA ARG A 440 -13.17 26.89 -52.84
C ARG A 440 -12.19 27.63 -51.90
N ASP A 441 -10.98 28.01 -52.29
CA ASP A 441 -10.41 28.49 -53.57
C ASP A 441 -8.95 28.04 -53.75
#